data_AF-A0A2R7Z039-F1
#
_entry.id   AF-A0A2R7Z039-F1
#
_cell.length_a   1.000
_cell.length_b   1.000
_cell.length_c   1.000
_cell.angle_alpha   90.00
_cell.angle_beta   90.00
_cell.angle_gamma   90.00
#
_symmetry.space_group_name_H-M   'P 1'
#
loop_
_entity.id
_entity.type
_entity.pdbx_description
1 polymer ?
#
loop_
_entity_poly.entity_id
_entity_poly.type
_entity_poly.pdbx_seq_one_letter_code
_entity_poly.pdbx_strand_id
1 'polypeptide(L)'
;MTPQPDATVIPLRRAVPVASVQGSLALDLTPRLDPPETDRPVRAAGGPPTRPTDLVSADPAQRAGLDRFVRRHLACAVEIACGDRPGAQLLRHCSPEVHADLARRAQLVIRAAGTTAASGRGRGAVRPVLRSTHTSLVDDEVLEVSAHVRYGARSRALAARFEVVEGRWQCVALEWA
;
A
#
# COMPACT_ATOMS: atom_id res chain seq x y z
N MET A 1 -27.72 7.32 31.11
CA MET A 1 -26.95 6.09 30.82
C MET A 1 -27.70 5.37 29.72
N THR A 2 -27.34 5.65 28.47
CA THR A 2 -28.06 5.18 27.27
C THR A 2 -27.60 3.75 26.96
N PRO A 3 -28.50 2.77 26.77
CA PRO A 3 -28.08 1.41 26.48
C PRO A 3 -27.39 1.34 25.11
N GLN A 4 -26.21 0.72 25.09
CA GLN A 4 -25.42 0.47 23.89
C GLN A 4 -26.14 -0.62 23.05
N PRO A 5 -26.29 -0.46 21.72
CA PRO A 5 -26.95 -1.48 20.92
C PRO A 5 -26.11 -2.76 20.88
N ASP A 6 -26.74 -3.89 21.19
CA ASP A 6 -26.14 -5.22 21.13
C ASP A 6 -25.62 -5.51 19.72
N ALA A 7 -24.33 -5.84 19.63
CA ALA A 7 -23.70 -6.20 18.36
C ALA A 7 -24.34 -7.50 17.84
N THR A 8 -25.03 -7.41 16.71
CA THR A 8 -25.65 -8.58 16.07
C THR A 8 -24.57 -9.43 15.42
N VAL A 9 -24.32 -10.61 15.99
CA VAL A 9 -23.40 -11.61 15.44
C VAL A 9 -24.06 -12.30 14.25
N ILE A 10 -23.51 -12.13 13.05
CA ILE A 10 -23.95 -12.82 11.84
C ILE A 10 -23.07 -14.07 11.64
N PRO A 11 -23.59 -15.29 11.85
CA PRO A 11 -22.81 -16.49 11.64
C PRO A 11 -22.64 -16.76 10.14
N LEU A 12 -21.40 -16.68 9.64
CA LEU A 12 -21.05 -17.12 8.30
C LEU A 12 -21.01 -18.66 8.26
N ARG A 13 -22.13 -19.29 7.91
CA ARG A 13 -22.20 -20.74 7.69
C ARG A 13 -21.65 -21.08 6.31
N ARG A 14 -20.35 -21.36 6.22
CA ARG A 14 -19.76 -21.99 5.04
C ARG A 14 -20.15 -23.48 5.05
N ALA A 15 -20.87 -23.94 4.02
CA ALA A 15 -21.14 -25.35 3.83
C ALA A 15 -19.82 -26.08 3.51
N VAL A 16 -19.25 -26.74 4.51
CA VAL A 16 -18.12 -27.66 4.33
C VAL A 16 -18.72 -29.04 4.13
N PRO A 17 -18.50 -29.72 3.00
CA PRO A 17 -18.99 -31.08 2.81
C PRO A 17 -18.29 -31.98 3.84
N VAL A 18 -19.03 -32.40 4.86
CA VAL A 18 -18.56 -33.42 5.81
C VAL A 18 -18.80 -34.75 5.12
N ALA A 19 -17.74 -35.33 4.55
CA ALA A 19 -17.78 -36.73 4.14
C ALA A 19 -18.04 -37.56 5.42
N SER A 20 -19.18 -38.24 5.49
CA SER A 20 -19.47 -39.18 6.58
C SER A 20 -18.55 -40.37 6.45
N VAL A 21 -17.39 -40.32 7.11
CA VAL A 21 -16.49 -41.47 7.25
C VAL A 21 -16.85 -42.15 8.57
N GLN A 22 -17.49 -43.31 8.48
CA GLN A 22 -17.79 -44.16 9.63
C GLN A 22 -16.49 -44.86 10.07
N GLY A 23 -15.81 -44.24 11.02
CA GLY A 23 -14.57 -44.68 11.64
C GLY A 23 -14.04 -43.50 12.46
N SER A 24 -13.44 -43.74 13.62
CA SER A 24 -12.94 -42.69 14.52
C SER A 24 -11.89 -41.82 13.82
N LEU A 25 -12.35 -40.77 13.13
CA LEU A 25 -11.49 -39.80 12.48
C LEU A 25 -10.96 -38.90 13.61
N ALA A 26 -9.73 -39.19 14.04
CA ALA A 26 -9.00 -38.33 14.95
C ALA A 26 -8.77 -36.98 14.24
N LEU A 27 -9.71 -36.06 14.41
CA LEU A 27 -9.52 -34.67 14.08
C LEU A 27 -8.47 -34.13 15.06
N ASP A 28 -7.25 -33.93 14.57
CA ASP A 28 -6.24 -33.20 15.31
C ASP A 28 -6.69 -31.73 15.41
N LEU A 29 -7.35 -31.41 16.51
CA LEU A 29 -7.82 -30.05 16.84
C LEU A 29 -6.71 -29.21 17.48
N THR A 30 -5.47 -29.70 17.52
CA THR A 30 -4.35 -28.90 18.03
C THR A 30 -4.16 -27.70 17.10
N PRO A 31 -4.14 -26.46 17.62
CA PRO A 31 -3.96 -25.29 16.78
C PRO A 31 -2.65 -25.42 16.01
N ARG A 32 -2.71 -25.33 14.67
CA ARG A 32 -1.52 -25.35 13.82
C ARG A 32 -0.69 -24.11 14.14
N LEU A 33 0.42 -24.31 14.85
CA LEU A 33 1.35 -23.24 15.23
C LEU A 33 2.37 -22.94 14.14
N ASP A 34 2.57 -23.89 13.22
CA ASP A 34 3.42 -23.66 12.07
C ASP A 34 2.82 -22.55 11.20
N PRO A 35 3.66 -21.63 10.68
CA PRO A 35 3.20 -20.66 9.71
C PRO A 35 2.54 -21.38 8.53
N PRO A 36 1.45 -20.82 7.95
CA PRO A 36 0.78 -21.47 6.85
C PRO A 36 1.79 -21.72 5.72
N GLU A 37 1.81 -22.97 5.24
CA GLU A 37 2.57 -23.30 4.04
C GLU A 37 2.02 -22.43 2.92
N THR A 38 2.83 -21.46 2.46
CA THR A 38 2.51 -20.66 1.30
C THR A 38 2.76 -21.54 0.09
N ASP A 39 1.83 -22.45 -0.18
CA ASP A 39 1.84 -23.16 -1.44
C ASP A 39 1.91 -22.14 -2.58
N ARG A 40 2.75 -22.46 -3.57
CA ARG A 40 2.87 -21.77 -4.86
C ARG A 40 1.54 -21.14 -5.28
N PRO A 41 1.56 -19.96 -5.93
CA PRO A 41 0.40 -19.12 -6.16
C PRO A 41 -0.82 -19.98 -6.44
N VAL A 42 -1.70 -20.06 -5.44
CA VAL A 42 -2.93 -20.83 -5.52
C VAL A 42 -3.67 -20.28 -6.72
N ARG A 43 -3.56 -20.99 -7.85
CA ARG A 43 -4.41 -20.74 -9.00
C ARG A 43 -5.80 -21.04 -8.47
N ALA A 44 -6.56 -20.00 -8.12
CA ALA A 44 -8.00 -20.13 -7.98
C ALA A 44 -8.46 -20.91 -9.21
N ALA A 45 -9.08 -22.07 -9.03
CA ALA A 45 -9.39 -22.99 -10.12
C ALA A 45 -10.08 -22.24 -11.27
N GLY A 46 -9.33 -21.98 -12.36
CA GLY A 46 -9.83 -21.30 -13.56
C GLY A 46 -9.70 -19.76 -13.62
N GLY A 47 -9.19 -19.07 -12.60
CA GLY A 47 -9.02 -17.61 -12.60
C GLY A 47 -7.67 -17.11 -13.14
N PRO A 48 -7.57 -15.84 -13.59
CA PRO A 48 -6.28 -15.23 -13.91
C PRO A 48 -5.37 -15.20 -12.66
N PRO A 49 -4.03 -15.26 -12.84
CA PRO A 49 -3.11 -15.28 -11.71
C PRO A 49 -3.23 -14.00 -10.88
N THR A 50 -3.64 -14.12 -9.61
CA THR A 50 -3.55 -13.04 -8.63
C THR A 50 -2.14 -12.95 -8.08
N ARG A 51 -1.65 -11.75 -7.75
CA ARG A 51 -0.40 -11.69 -6.99
C ARG A 51 -0.66 -12.23 -5.58
N PRO A 52 0.34 -12.84 -4.93
CA PRO A 52 0.17 -13.39 -3.58
C PRO A 52 -0.32 -12.35 -2.56
N THR A 53 -0.09 -11.07 -2.82
CA THR A 53 -0.46 -9.95 -1.95
C THR A 53 -1.82 -9.33 -2.29
N ASP A 54 -2.46 -9.66 -3.41
CA ASP A 54 -3.76 -9.09 -3.75
C ASP A 54 -4.89 -9.90 -3.12
N LEU A 55 -5.93 -9.19 -2.66
CA LEU A 55 -7.15 -9.79 -2.16
C LEU A 55 -8.22 -9.93 -3.26
N VAL A 56 -8.10 -9.15 -4.34
CA VAL A 56 -8.97 -9.22 -5.52
C VAL A 56 -8.18 -9.52 -6.80
N SER A 57 -8.87 -10.06 -7.80
CA SER A 57 -8.27 -10.36 -9.10
C SER A 57 -8.35 -9.15 -10.02
N ALA A 58 -7.26 -8.79 -10.67
CA ALA A 58 -7.22 -7.71 -11.65
C ALA A 58 -6.62 -8.20 -12.97
N ASP A 59 -7.00 -7.55 -14.07
CA ASP A 59 -6.31 -7.74 -15.35
C ASP A 59 -4.80 -7.46 -15.19
N PRO A 60 -3.91 -8.37 -15.64
CA PRO A 60 -2.47 -8.22 -15.46
C PRO A 60 -1.89 -6.93 -16.05
N ALA A 61 -2.43 -6.44 -17.17
CA ALA A 61 -1.92 -5.23 -17.82
C ALA A 61 -2.36 -3.98 -17.06
N GLN A 62 -3.63 -3.91 -16.65
CA GLN A 62 -4.14 -2.84 -15.78
C GLN A 62 -3.35 -2.77 -14.48
N ARG A 63 -3.11 -3.93 -13.85
CA ARG A 63 -2.35 -4.00 -12.60
C ARG A 63 -0.90 -3.54 -12.75
N ALA A 64 -0.21 -3.94 -13.81
CA ALA A 64 1.15 -3.47 -14.09
C ALA A 64 1.20 -1.95 -14.35
N GLY A 65 0.16 -1.41 -14.98
CA GLY A 65 -0.05 0.03 -15.14
C GLY A 65 -0.17 0.75 -13.80
N LEU A 66 -0.98 0.20 -12.89
CA LEU A 66 -1.18 0.73 -11.54
C LEU A 66 0.13 0.73 -10.73
N ASP A 67 0.91 -0.35 -10.77
CA ASP A 67 2.22 -0.38 -10.08
C ASP A 67 3.18 0.68 -10.61
N ARG A 68 3.19 0.90 -11.93
CA ARG A 68 4.04 1.93 -12.55
C ARG A 68 3.61 3.33 -12.11
N PHE A 69 2.30 3.58 -12.08
CA PHE A 69 1.73 4.83 -11.59
C PHE A 69 2.15 5.08 -10.13
N VAL A 70 1.93 4.10 -9.25
CA VAL A 70 2.27 4.16 -7.82
C VAL A 70 3.76 4.39 -7.61
N ARG A 71 4.63 3.61 -8.29
CA ARG A 71 6.08 3.77 -8.17
C ARG A 71 6.53 5.17 -8.58
N ARG A 72 5.95 5.73 -9.65
CA ARG A 72 6.23 7.11 -10.07
C ARG A 72 5.71 8.12 -9.05
N HIS A 73 4.48 7.94 -8.57
CA HIS A 73 3.87 8.79 -7.56
C HIS A 73 4.73 8.86 -6.29
N LEU A 74 5.13 7.71 -5.75
CA LEU A 74 5.96 7.62 -4.55
C LEU A 74 7.35 8.22 -4.76
N ALA A 75 7.97 8.02 -5.93
CA ALA A 75 9.23 8.69 -6.25
C ALA A 75 9.07 10.22 -6.24
N CYS A 76 8.01 10.74 -6.86
CA CYS A 76 7.69 12.17 -6.81
C CYS A 76 7.48 12.65 -5.37
N ALA A 77 6.69 11.93 -4.57
CA ALA A 77 6.38 12.29 -3.19
C ALA A 77 7.66 12.39 -2.34
N VAL A 78 8.55 11.41 -2.47
CA VAL A 78 9.83 11.40 -1.75
C VAL A 78 10.74 12.56 -2.19
N GLU A 79 10.81 12.86 -3.49
CA GLU A 79 11.58 14.01 -3.98
C GLU A 79 11.01 15.35 -3.51
N ILE A 80 9.67 15.48 -3.46
CA ILE A 80 8.99 16.67 -2.92
C ILE A 80 9.29 16.81 -1.43
N ALA A 81 9.17 15.73 -0.65
CA ALA A 81 9.47 15.75 0.78
C ALA A 81 10.91 16.16 1.07
N CYS A 82 11.85 15.83 0.18
CA CYS A 82 13.25 16.28 0.25
C CYS A 82 13.50 17.70 -0.31
N GLY A 83 12.46 18.40 -0.78
CA GLY A 83 12.56 19.75 -1.37
C GLY A 83 13.12 19.79 -2.79
N ASP A 84 13.38 18.64 -3.41
CA ASP A 84 14.04 18.53 -4.72
C ASP A 84 13.06 18.75 -5.90
N ARG A 85 11.74 18.70 -5.64
CA ARG A 85 10.67 18.79 -6.65
C ARG A 85 9.49 19.65 -6.14
N PRO A 86 8.77 20.38 -7.02
CA PRO A 86 7.62 21.17 -6.61
C PRO A 86 6.39 20.29 -6.29
N GLY A 87 5.67 20.61 -5.22
CA GLY A 87 4.52 19.84 -4.72
C GLY A 87 3.32 19.77 -5.68
N ALA A 88 3.17 20.76 -6.56
CA ALA A 88 2.06 20.86 -7.52
C ALA A 88 1.94 19.63 -8.45
N GLN A 89 2.99 18.84 -8.61
CA GLN A 89 2.98 17.65 -9.46
C GLN A 89 2.05 16.53 -8.97
N LEU A 90 1.68 16.53 -7.68
CA LEU A 90 0.80 15.50 -7.09
C LEU A 90 -0.59 16.02 -6.72
N LEU A 91 -0.90 17.28 -7.04
CA LEU A 91 -2.13 17.95 -6.58
C LEU A 91 -3.40 17.25 -7.08
N ARG A 92 -3.45 16.90 -8.36
CA ARG A 92 -4.38 15.88 -8.86
C ARG A 92 -3.69 14.56 -8.56
N HIS A 93 -4.25 13.55 -7.91
CA HIS A 93 -3.61 12.29 -7.47
C HIS A 93 -3.22 12.24 -5.99
N CYS A 94 -3.49 13.28 -5.19
CA CYS A 94 -3.48 13.21 -3.73
C CYS A 94 -4.76 13.82 -3.17
N SER A 95 -5.18 13.35 -1.99
CA SER A 95 -6.14 14.09 -1.17
C SER A 95 -5.55 15.44 -0.72
N PRO A 96 -6.40 16.43 -0.41
CA PRO A 96 -5.95 17.72 0.12
C PRO A 96 -5.06 17.58 1.36
N GLU A 97 -5.38 16.63 2.25
CA GLU A 97 -4.65 16.37 3.50
C GLU A 97 -3.24 15.86 3.22
N VAL A 98 -3.11 14.84 2.36
CA VAL A 98 -1.80 14.29 1.95
C VAL A 98 -0.96 15.37 1.25
N HIS A 99 -1.58 16.16 0.37
CA HIS A 99 -0.88 17.24 -0.32
C HIS A 99 -0.39 18.32 0.66
N ALA A 100 -1.22 18.73 1.62
CA ALA A 100 -0.84 19.73 2.62
C ALA A 100 0.28 19.23 3.54
N ASP A 101 0.23 17.97 3.96
CA ASP A 101 1.26 17.37 4.81
C ASP A 101 2.60 17.21 4.08
N LEU A 102 2.56 16.82 2.80
CA LEU A 102 3.73 16.77 1.94
C LEU A 102 4.36 18.16 1.72
N ALA A 103 3.53 19.18 1.46
CA ALA A 103 3.97 20.56 1.31
C ALA A 103 4.63 21.09 2.60
N ARG A 104 4.07 20.75 3.77
CA ARG A 104 4.63 21.12 5.07
C ARG A 104 6.01 20.51 5.28
N ARG A 105 6.19 19.22 4.99
CA ARG A 105 7.50 18.54 5.08
C ARG A 105 8.53 19.16 4.14
N ALA A 106 8.15 19.41 2.89
CA ALA A 106 9.01 20.05 1.91
C ALA A 106 9.51 21.42 2.40
N GLN A 107 8.61 22.26 2.93
CA GLN A 107 8.96 23.58 3.46
C GLN A 107 9.96 23.49 4.63
N LEU A 108 9.79 22.52 5.54
CA LEU A 108 10.74 22.32 6.64
C LEU A 108 12.14 21.96 6.13
N VAL A 109 12.23 21.06 5.15
CA VAL A 109 13.53 20.67 4.56
C VAL A 109 14.17 21.83 3.81
N ILE A 110 13.39 22.56 3.01
CA ILE A 110 13.86 23.73 2.25
C ILE A 110 14.41 24.80 3.20
N ARG A 111 13.68 25.13 4.28
CA ARG A 111 14.12 26.09 5.29
C ARG A 111 15.39 25.65 6.00
N ALA A 112 15.46 24.39 6.41
CA ALA A 112 16.64 23.84 7.08
C ALA A 112 17.87 23.80 6.18
N ALA A 113 17.68 23.57 4.87
CA ALA A 113 18.75 23.53 3.88
C ALA A 113 19.15 24.93 3.37
N GLY A 114 18.37 25.98 3.67
CA GLY A 114 18.57 27.32 3.09
C GLY A 114 18.41 27.35 1.57
N THR A 115 17.66 26.42 0.99
CA THR A 115 17.44 26.31 -0.47
C THR A 115 16.10 26.92 -0.86
N THR A 116 15.76 26.89 -2.15
CA THR A 116 14.41 27.19 -2.64
C THR A 116 13.75 25.91 -3.16
N ALA A 117 12.42 25.88 -3.20
CA ALA A 117 11.70 24.73 -3.73
C ALA A 117 12.08 24.50 -5.19
N ALA A 118 12.31 23.23 -5.56
CA ALA A 118 12.63 22.85 -6.95
C ALA A 118 13.96 23.42 -7.51
N SER A 119 14.77 24.12 -6.72
CA SER A 119 16.14 24.49 -7.13
C SER A 119 17.12 23.31 -7.06
N GLY A 120 16.70 22.23 -6.39
CA GLY A 120 17.58 21.14 -5.99
C GLY A 120 18.59 21.60 -4.94
N ARG A 121 19.17 20.63 -4.23
CA ARG A 121 20.15 20.88 -3.16
C ARG A 121 21.61 20.98 -3.66
N GLY A 122 21.81 21.27 -4.95
CA GLY A 122 23.13 21.41 -5.58
C GLY A 122 23.84 20.10 -5.96
N ARG A 123 25.09 20.21 -6.46
CA ARG A 123 25.95 19.06 -6.81
C ARG A 123 26.42 18.34 -5.54
N GLY A 124 26.29 17.02 -5.51
CA GLY A 124 26.69 16.18 -4.35
C GLY A 124 25.60 15.94 -3.31
N ALA A 125 24.42 16.56 -3.48
CA ALA A 125 23.28 16.25 -2.61
C ALA A 125 22.85 14.80 -2.74
N VAL A 126 22.72 14.12 -1.60
CA VAL A 126 22.22 12.75 -1.54
C VAL A 126 20.77 12.74 -2.02
N ARG A 127 20.54 12.07 -3.15
CA ARG A 127 19.19 11.90 -3.70
C ARG A 127 18.51 10.72 -3.03
N PRO A 128 17.23 10.86 -2.63
CA PRO A 128 16.47 9.72 -2.18
C PRO A 128 16.22 8.76 -3.36
N VAL A 129 16.30 7.47 -3.09
CA VAL A 129 16.07 6.41 -4.08
C VAL A 129 15.02 5.45 -3.55
N LEU A 130 13.93 5.32 -4.29
CA LEU A 130 12.92 4.29 -4.06
C LEU A 130 13.49 2.92 -4.51
N ARG A 131 13.84 2.07 -3.54
CA ARG A 131 14.53 0.78 -3.79
C ARG A 131 13.54 -0.31 -4.15
N SER A 132 12.46 -0.42 -3.39
CA SER A 132 11.40 -1.38 -3.64
C SER A 132 10.04 -0.80 -3.27
N THR A 133 9.01 -1.32 -3.94
CA THR A 133 7.61 -1.05 -3.67
C THR A 133 6.88 -2.38 -3.66
N HIS A 134 6.05 -2.60 -2.66
CA HIS A 134 5.21 -3.78 -2.52
C HIS A 134 3.77 -3.29 -2.48
N THR A 135 2.96 -3.77 -3.41
CA THR A 135 1.58 -3.33 -3.60
C THR A 135 0.63 -4.48 -3.32
N SER A 136 -0.50 -4.18 -2.70
CA SER A 136 -1.60 -5.10 -2.41
C SER A 136 -2.88 -4.45 -2.90
N LEU A 137 -3.56 -5.07 -3.86
CA LEU A 137 -4.90 -4.66 -4.27
C LEU A 137 -5.90 -5.26 -3.29
N VAL A 138 -6.39 -4.43 -2.37
CA VAL A 138 -7.26 -4.84 -1.24
C VAL A 138 -8.71 -4.92 -1.70
N ASP A 139 -9.09 -4.06 -2.64
CA ASP A 139 -10.38 -4.00 -3.33
C ASP A 139 -10.12 -3.51 -4.78
N ASP A 140 -11.12 -3.60 -5.67
CA ASP A 140 -11.01 -3.16 -7.07
C ASP A 140 -10.63 -1.67 -7.17
N GLU A 141 -11.00 -0.89 -6.15
CA GLU A 141 -10.78 0.56 -6.06
C GLU A 141 -9.81 0.98 -4.95
N VAL A 142 -9.16 0.01 -4.27
CA VAL A 142 -8.28 0.29 -3.12
C VAL A 142 -6.95 -0.46 -3.25
N LEU A 143 -5.85 0.29 -3.19
CA LEU A 143 -4.50 -0.24 -3.23
C LEU A 143 -3.68 0.23 -2.03
N GLU A 144 -3.09 -0.73 -1.31
CA GLU A 144 -2.14 -0.47 -0.24
C GLU A 144 -0.71 -0.71 -0.70
N VAL A 145 0.20 0.12 -0.20
CA VAL A 145 1.58 0.15 -0.68
C VAL A 145 2.54 0.31 0.49
N SER A 146 3.55 -0.56 0.52
CA SER A 146 4.74 -0.40 1.34
C SER A 146 5.95 -0.11 0.45
N ALA A 147 6.80 0.82 0.85
CA ALA A 147 7.93 1.27 0.06
C ALA A 147 9.19 1.39 0.90
N HIS A 148 10.32 0.92 0.34
CA HIS A 148 11.64 1.12 0.91
C HIS A 148 12.35 2.25 0.18
N VAL A 149 12.71 3.28 0.93
CA VAL A 149 13.47 4.44 0.45
C VAL A 149 14.86 4.41 1.06
N ARG A 150 15.88 4.65 0.23
CA ARG A 150 17.23 4.91 0.70
C ARG A 150 17.61 6.36 0.48
N TYR A 151 18.16 6.96 1.51
CA TYR A 151 18.74 8.28 1.49
C TYR A 151 20.20 8.15 1.93
N GLY A 152 21.08 7.95 0.95
CA GLY A 152 22.49 7.66 1.19
C GLY A 152 22.66 6.35 1.98
N ALA A 153 23.27 6.44 3.16
CA ALA A 153 23.44 5.29 4.05
C ALA A 153 22.19 4.93 4.87
N ARG A 154 21.17 5.80 4.90
CA ARG A 154 19.97 5.61 5.73
C ARG A 154 18.84 4.96 4.93
N SER A 155 18.15 4.02 5.56
CA SER A 155 16.89 3.43 5.06
C SER A 155 15.71 4.08 5.76
N ARG A 156 14.62 4.25 5.02
CA ARG A 156 13.32 4.74 5.48
C ARG A 156 12.23 3.88 4.87
N ALA A 157 11.14 3.71 5.60
CA ALA A 157 9.95 3.05 5.08
C ALA A 157 8.87 4.10 4.85
N LEU A 158 8.00 3.80 3.89
CA LEU A 158 6.83 4.61 3.57
C LEU A 158 5.66 3.68 3.36
N ALA A 159 4.52 4.03 3.95
CA ALA A 159 3.25 3.36 3.70
C ALA A 159 2.31 4.33 3.00
N ALA A 160 1.56 3.84 2.02
CA ALA A 160 0.60 4.65 1.30
C ALA A 160 -0.67 3.86 0.99
N ARG A 161 -1.79 4.58 0.95
CA ARG A 161 -3.07 4.05 0.50
C ARG A 161 -3.56 4.88 -0.67
N PHE A 162 -3.96 4.18 -1.74
CA PHE A 162 -4.56 4.77 -2.91
C PHE A 162 -6.00 4.30 -3.04
N GLU A 163 -6.88 5.23 -3.40
CA GLU A 163 -8.28 4.96 -3.66
C GLU A 163 -8.71 5.60 -4.98
N VAL A 164 -9.70 5.02 -5.65
CA VAL A 164 -10.36 5.65 -6.79
C VAL A 164 -11.34 6.69 -6.26
N VAL A 165 -11.05 7.97 -6.51
CA VAL A 165 -11.92 9.08 -6.12
C VAL A 165 -12.24 9.87 -7.39
N GLU A 166 -13.53 9.98 -7.72
CA GLU A 166 -14.01 10.57 -8.99
C GLU A 166 -13.38 9.91 -10.24
N GLY A 167 -13.27 8.57 -10.23
CA GLY A 167 -12.76 7.79 -11.36
C GLY A 167 -11.24 7.88 -11.58
N ARG A 168 -10.49 8.42 -10.62
CA ARG A 168 -9.02 8.53 -10.69
C ARG A 168 -8.39 8.03 -9.41
N TRP A 169 -7.28 7.31 -9.55
CA TRP A 169 -6.45 6.90 -8.41
C TRP A 169 -5.83 8.12 -7.73
N GLN A 170 -6.05 8.23 -6.41
CA GLN A 170 -5.50 9.27 -5.56
C GLN A 170 -4.88 8.66 -4.30
N CYS A 171 -3.73 9.17 -3.89
CA CYS A 171 -3.13 8.87 -2.60
C CYS A 171 -3.94 9.57 -1.51
N VAL A 172 -4.62 8.79 -0.67
CA VAL A 172 -5.50 9.29 0.40
C VAL A 172 -4.83 9.24 1.78
N ALA A 173 -3.80 8.41 1.94
CA ALA A 173 -2.97 8.37 3.14
C ALA A 173 -1.50 8.13 2.76
N LEU A 174 -0.59 8.79 3.47
CA LEU A 174 0.85 8.72 3.23
C LEU A 174 1.63 8.86 4.54
N GLU A 175 2.23 7.78 5.00
CA GLU A 175 2.93 7.70 6.28
C GLU A 175 4.43 7.44 6.10
N TRP A 176 5.23 8.02 6.99
CA TRP A 176 6.69 8.02 6.94
C TRP A 176 7.24 7.45 8.25
N ALA A 177 8.16 6.49 8.15
CA ALA A 177 8.85 5.88 9.31
C ALA A 177 10.30 6.38 9.46
#